data_AF-A0A9P0MGX1-F1
#
_entry.id   AF-A0A9P0MGX1-F1
#
_cell.length_a   1.000
_cell.length_b   1.000
_cell.length_c   1.000
_cell.angle_alpha   90.00
_cell.angle_beta   90.00
_cell.angle_gamma   90.00
#
_symmetry.space_group_name_H-M   'P 1'
#
loop_
_entity.id
_entity.type
_entity.pdbx_description
1 polymer ?
#
loop_
_entity_poly.entity_id
_entity_poly.type
_entity_poly.pdbx_seq_one_letter_code
_entity_poly.pdbx_strand_id
1 'polypeptide(L)'
;MVKINYKLFPVKAHYFFFLGALGPIQPFLPIFGKHLGVSEVVIGTINASIPVLFFALKPIFGFVLDYFQEKRKVVYMSLLSLMTVSFALMIFIPESKDIVHTDVNCTDINICEKSVYQLWNAQLVCGNVTHEIFSDDDTLCVSNRPSLNCSNNEPCIATYAKMKSGFYTGMTFWSFVITISIGSVFCNICNSLADAICFEVLGEGNEMKYGQQRVWGTIGFGLLCLIGGFFMNNVDNTVLYSIKDFYPAMYLCCFFMVIDLFFCYKLKLPPMVKSENIVLDVWNLVKQPHIATFLGFAVLAGMGDSAIIFYLLWYLEDLAKEMGQLENMKLLQGLTVAAETLIGEVVSFYLSGKILRKLGYGHCLSLCFVFYAIRFALIAMIPSPWWILPIELLMQGPTYALCYTTIVAYASAISPPGTTATVQGIAAGMDDAFGFVVGNLLWSALYKWYGGKVVFMSAAGLALASSIVHCCLYTTFFRNTVQIKKKDKTKVYEPANTEEIIESGEKITTELK
;
A
#
# COMPACT_ATOMS: atom_id res chain seq x y z
N MET A 1 12.56 -23.10 -25.41
CA MET A 1 13.55 -22.49 -24.48
C MET A 1 13.27 -20.99 -24.40
N VAL A 2 12.92 -20.47 -23.23
CA VAL A 2 12.76 -19.03 -23.02
C VAL A 2 14.13 -18.38 -23.15
N LYS A 3 14.39 -17.62 -24.23
CA LYS A 3 15.63 -16.86 -24.38
C LYS A 3 15.62 -15.72 -23.36
N ILE A 4 16.45 -15.82 -22.33
CA ILE A 4 16.59 -14.76 -21.32
C ILE A 4 17.24 -13.54 -21.96
N ASN A 5 16.54 -12.41 -21.93
CA ASN A 5 17.10 -11.14 -22.40
C ASN A 5 18.01 -10.54 -21.31
N TYR A 6 19.31 -10.79 -21.41
CA TYR A 6 20.33 -10.33 -20.47
C TYR A 6 20.44 -8.80 -20.36
N LYS A 7 19.94 -8.03 -21.34
CA LYS A 7 19.92 -6.56 -21.29
C LYS A 7 18.87 -6.04 -20.30
N LEU A 8 17.72 -6.71 -20.20
CA LEU A 8 16.61 -6.33 -19.31
C LEU A 8 16.68 -7.02 -17.94
N PHE A 9 17.53 -8.03 -17.79
CA PHE A 9 17.67 -8.78 -16.55
C PHE A 9 18.01 -7.89 -15.34
N PRO A 10 18.95 -6.93 -15.40
CA PRO A 10 19.24 -6.06 -14.25
C PRO A 10 18.04 -5.23 -13.80
N VAL A 11 17.19 -4.76 -14.71
CA VAL A 11 15.96 -4.01 -14.38
C VAL A 11 14.94 -4.91 -13.68
N LYS A 12 14.75 -6.13 -14.17
CA LYS A 12 13.84 -7.11 -13.55
C LYS A 12 14.31 -7.49 -12.14
N ALA A 13 15.60 -7.76 -12.00
CA ALA A 13 16.21 -8.06 -10.71
C ALA A 13 16.07 -6.88 -9.75
N HIS A 14 16.30 -5.66 -10.23
CA HIS A 14 16.11 -4.45 -9.45
C HIS A 14 14.67 -4.34 -8.94
N TYR A 15 13.65 -4.43 -9.80
CA TYR A 15 12.26 -4.40 -9.34
C TYR A 15 11.95 -5.48 -8.30
N PHE A 16 12.41 -6.71 -8.54
CA PHE A 16 12.18 -7.83 -7.64
C PHE A 16 12.78 -7.58 -6.25
N PHE A 17 14.04 -7.15 -6.17
CA PHE A 17 14.72 -6.96 -4.89
C PHE A 17 14.36 -5.64 -4.21
N PHE A 18 14.22 -4.53 -4.95
CA PHE A 18 13.79 -3.25 -4.40
C PHE A 18 12.41 -3.34 -3.76
N LEU A 19 11.39 -3.77 -4.50
CA LEU A 19 10.03 -3.89 -3.96
C LEU A 19 9.88 -5.08 -3.02
N GLY A 20 10.61 -6.17 -3.28
CA GLY A 20 10.66 -7.29 -2.38
C GLY A 20 11.22 -6.93 -1.00
N ALA A 21 12.27 -6.12 -0.93
CA ALA A 21 12.81 -5.64 0.34
C ALA A 21 11.79 -4.81 1.15
N LEU A 22 10.88 -4.12 0.46
CA LEU A 22 9.81 -3.33 1.09
C LEU A 22 8.62 -4.18 1.55
N GLY A 23 8.38 -5.34 0.94
CA GLY A 23 7.27 -6.25 1.28
C GLY A 23 7.16 -6.60 2.78
N PRO A 24 8.24 -7.03 3.45
CA PRO A 24 8.24 -7.31 4.89
C PRO A 24 8.01 -6.11 5.80
N ILE A 25 8.23 -4.87 5.32
CA ILE A 25 8.20 -3.66 6.15
C ILE A 25 6.92 -2.87 5.91
N GLN A 26 6.66 -2.49 4.67
CA GLN A 26 5.69 -1.44 4.33
C GLN A 26 4.26 -1.75 4.82
N PRO A 27 3.70 -2.96 4.62
CA PRO A 27 2.38 -3.31 5.16
C PRO A 27 2.31 -3.30 6.69
N PHE A 28 3.45 -3.53 7.34
CA PHE A 28 3.56 -3.69 8.78
C PHE A 28 3.87 -2.38 9.52
N LEU A 29 4.22 -1.30 8.82
CA LEU A 29 4.54 0.00 9.44
C LEU A 29 3.43 0.56 10.35
N PRO A 30 2.13 0.54 9.98
CA PRO A 30 1.06 0.98 10.89
C PRO A 30 0.98 0.11 12.15
N ILE A 31 1.21 -1.20 12.00
CA ILE A 31 1.18 -2.16 13.10
C ILE A 31 2.37 -1.98 14.03
N PHE A 32 3.54 -1.67 13.48
CA PHE A 32 4.72 -1.32 14.27
C PHE A 32 4.43 -0.11 15.16
N GLY A 33 3.81 0.93 14.59
CA GLY A 33 3.37 2.10 15.36
C GLY A 33 2.32 1.75 16.42
N LYS A 34 1.36 0.87 16.11
CA LYS A 34 0.37 0.35 17.07
C LYS A 34 1.05 -0.38 18.24
N HIS A 35 2.05 -1.21 17.96
CA HIS A 35 2.78 -1.95 18.99
C HIS A 35 3.66 -1.04 19.85
N LEU A 36 4.15 0.07 19.28
CA LEU A 36 4.74 1.18 20.03
C LEU A 36 3.71 1.95 20.90
N GLY A 37 2.41 1.74 20.75
CA GLY A 37 1.37 2.46 21.49
C GLY A 37 1.01 3.83 20.91
N VAL A 38 1.34 4.07 19.65
CA VAL A 38 0.85 5.24 18.93
C VAL A 38 -0.63 5.02 18.58
N SER A 39 -1.48 5.99 18.95
CA SER A 39 -2.91 5.93 18.64
C SER A 39 -3.20 5.97 17.13
N GLU A 40 -4.37 5.46 16.75
CA GLU A 40 -4.86 5.36 15.37
C GLU A 40 -4.86 6.71 14.67
N VAL A 41 -5.36 7.75 15.35
CA VAL A 41 -5.43 9.13 14.81
C VAL A 41 -4.03 9.70 14.57
N VAL A 42 -3.08 9.41 15.44
CA VAL A 42 -1.70 9.90 15.28
C VAL A 42 -1.02 9.19 14.11
N ILE A 43 -1.20 7.87 13.96
CA ILE A 43 -0.69 7.12 12.80
C ILE A 43 -1.35 7.60 11.50
N GLY A 44 -2.67 7.79 11.49
CA GLY A 44 -3.38 8.36 10.36
C GLY A 44 -2.84 9.74 9.97
N THR A 45 -2.55 10.59 10.96
CA THR A 45 -1.96 11.92 10.71
C THR A 45 -0.54 11.82 10.14
N ILE A 46 0.30 10.92 10.66
CA ILE A 46 1.65 10.66 10.13
C ILE A 46 1.55 10.20 8.67
N ASN A 47 0.71 9.20 8.39
CA ASN A 47 0.52 8.65 7.05
C ASN A 47 -0.14 9.65 6.08
N ALA A 48 -0.95 10.59 6.58
CA ALA A 48 -1.49 11.69 5.77
C ALA A 48 -0.43 12.77 5.46
N SER A 49 0.55 12.97 6.34
CA SER A 49 1.62 13.95 6.11
C SER A 49 2.67 13.49 5.09
N ILE A 50 2.95 12.19 5.02
CA ILE A 50 3.98 11.61 4.14
C ILE A 50 3.72 11.90 2.64
N PRO A 51 2.49 11.74 2.11
CA PRO A 51 2.20 12.08 0.72
C PRO A 51 2.40 13.55 0.36
N VAL A 52 2.07 14.46 1.28
CA VAL A 52 2.29 15.90 1.09
C VAL A 52 3.80 16.19 0.98
N LEU A 53 4.61 15.57 1.85
CA LEU A 53 6.06 15.73 1.84
C LEU A 53 6.68 15.19 0.54
N PHE A 54 6.35 13.98 0.10
CA PHE A 54 6.96 13.47 -1.13
C PHE A 54 6.45 14.21 -2.37
N PHE A 55 5.20 14.68 -2.39
CA PHE A 55 4.67 15.47 -3.52
C PHE A 55 5.48 16.75 -3.73
N ALA A 56 5.91 17.40 -2.64
CA ALA A 56 6.79 18.56 -2.69
C ALA A 56 8.24 18.20 -3.07
N LEU A 57 8.77 17.07 -2.57
CA LEU A 57 10.17 16.69 -2.79
C LEU A 57 10.43 16.00 -4.15
N LYS A 58 9.43 15.36 -4.76
CA LYS A 58 9.58 14.63 -6.05
C LYS A 58 10.17 15.51 -7.16
N PRO A 59 9.66 16.73 -7.45
CA PRO A 59 10.25 17.61 -8.46
C PRO A 59 11.70 18.00 -8.15
N ILE A 60 12.02 18.19 -6.87
CA ILE A 60 13.37 18.57 -6.42
C ILE A 60 14.36 17.44 -6.72
N PHE A 61 14.06 16.21 -6.32
CA PHE A 61 14.93 15.07 -6.58
C PHE A 61 14.97 14.68 -8.06
N GLY A 62 13.89 14.87 -8.80
CA GLY A 62 13.88 14.79 -10.27
C GLY A 62 14.88 15.76 -10.89
N PHE A 63 14.82 17.04 -10.51
CA PHE A 63 15.77 18.06 -10.97
C PHE A 63 17.22 17.74 -10.58
N VAL A 64 17.46 17.23 -9.37
CA VAL A 64 18.81 16.83 -8.92
C VAL A 64 19.38 15.73 -9.82
N LEU A 65 18.58 14.72 -10.16
CA LEU A 65 19.00 13.65 -11.08
C LEU A 65 19.24 14.17 -12.50
N ASP A 66 18.44 15.15 -12.94
CA ASP A 66 18.59 15.83 -14.23
C ASP A 66 19.81 16.74 -14.30
N TYR A 67 20.18 17.37 -13.19
CA TYR A 67 21.37 18.21 -13.10
C TYR A 67 22.64 17.35 -13.06
N PHE A 68 22.64 16.26 -12.29
CA PHE A 68 23.78 15.35 -12.14
C PHE A 68 23.71 14.15 -13.11
N GLN A 69 23.52 14.39 -14.40
CA GLN A 69 23.33 13.31 -15.39
C GLN A 69 24.47 12.26 -15.39
N GLU A 70 25.72 12.70 -15.28
CA GLU A 70 26.89 11.80 -15.25
C GLU A 70 26.96 10.95 -13.97
N LYS A 71 26.38 11.44 -12.87
CA LYS A 71 26.37 10.77 -11.56
C LYS A 71 25.00 10.24 -11.17
N ARG A 72 24.03 10.23 -12.09
CA ARG A 72 22.62 9.87 -11.84
C ARG A 72 22.47 8.52 -11.13
N LYS A 73 23.26 7.52 -11.55
CA LYS A 73 23.30 6.21 -10.91
C LYS A 73 23.69 6.30 -9.43
N VAL A 74 24.72 7.08 -9.13
CA VAL A 74 25.23 7.26 -7.76
C VAL A 74 24.17 7.97 -6.91
N VAL A 75 23.52 9.00 -7.45
CA VAL A 75 22.42 9.69 -6.77
C VAL A 75 21.28 8.70 -6.48
N TYR A 76 20.85 7.92 -7.46
CA TYR A 76 19.79 6.91 -7.27
C TYR A 76 20.13 5.88 -6.19
N MET A 77 21.33 5.29 -6.24
CA MET A 77 21.79 4.35 -5.22
C MET A 77 21.93 5.00 -3.83
N SER A 78 22.30 6.28 -3.76
CA SER A 78 22.36 7.00 -2.48
C SER A 78 20.97 7.18 -1.84
N LEU A 79 19.94 7.46 -2.65
CA LEU A 79 18.56 7.56 -2.19
C LEU A 79 18.04 6.22 -1.68
N LEU A 80 18.34 5.12 -2.38
CA LEU A 80 18.03 3.76 -1.93
C LEU A 80 18.71 3.45 -0.60
N SER A 81 20.00 3.78 -0.46
CA SER A 81 20.73 3.57 0.79
C SER A 81 20.17 4.39 1.95
N LEU A 82 19.77 5.64 1.71
CA LEU A 82 19.19 6.53 2.71
C LEU A 82 17.84 6.01 3.21
N MET A 83 16.99 5.53 2.28
CA MET A 83 15.74 4.86 2.62
C MET A 83 15.98 3.64 3.53
N THR A 84 16.90 2.76 3.15
CA THR A 84 17.18 1.53 3.91
C THR A 84 17.81 1.81 5.26
N VAL A 85 18.72 2.77 5.36
CA VAL A 85 19.26 3.22 6.65
C VAL A 85 18.12 3.75 7.52
N SER A 86 17.19 4.52 6.97
CA SER A 86 16.04 5.04 7.74
C SER A 86 15.17 3.92 8.32
N PHE A 87 14.86 2.88 7.53
CA PHE A 87 14.13 1.73 8.05
C PHE A 87 14.95 0.89 9.03
N ALA A 88 16.25 0.70 8.78
CA ALA A 88 17.15 -0.02 9.69
C ALA A 88 17.27 0.68 11.05
N LEU A 89 17.27 2.02 11.08
CA LEU A 89 17.30 2.80 12.32
C LEU A 89 16.08 2.55 13.21
N MET A 90 14.97 2.02 12.68
CA MET A 90 13.82 1.64 13.49
C MET A 90 14.12 0.50 14.47
N ILE A 91 15.14 -0.33 14.22
CA ILE A 91 15.57 -1.38 15.14
C ILE A 91 16.07 -0.78 16.47
N PHE A 92 16.68 0.40 16.43
CA PHE A 92 17.22 1.07 17.61
C PHE A 92 16.18 1.89 18.39
N ILE A 93 14.91 1.91 17.95
CA ILE A 93 13.85 2.58 18.69
C ILE A 93 13.60 1.78 19.98
N PRO A 94 13.75 2.40 21.15
CA PRO A 94 13.56 1.70 22.42
C PRO A 94 12.08 1.36 22.63
N GLU A 95 11.80 0.32 23.41
CA GLU A 95 10.43 -0.02 23.80
C GLU A 95 9.78 1.15 24.57
N SER A 96 8.55 1.48 24.17
CA SER A 96 7.72 2.55 24.73
C SER A 96 6.93 2.12 25.97
N LYS A 97 6.95 0.83 26.28
CA LYS A 97 6.22 0.22 27.38
C LYS A 97 7.21 -0.33 28.41
N ASP A 98 6.89 -0.13 29.67
CA ASP A 98 7.58 -0.79 30.79
C ASP A 98 6.72 -1.96 31.27
N ILE A 99 7.37 -3.07 31.60
CA ILE A 99 6.69 -4.24 32.18
C ILE A 99 6.53 -3.97 33.67
N VAL A 100 5.29 -3.91 34.14
CA VAL A 100 4.96 -3.70 35.54
C VAL A 100 4.40 -5.00 36.11
N HIS A 101 4.93 -5.40 37.26
CA HIS A 101 4.39 -6.48 38.06
C HIS A 101 3.68 -5.89 39.28
N THR A 102 2.40 -6.18 39.44
CA THR A 102 1.60 -5.72 40.58
C THR A 102 0.92 -6.89 41.26
N ASP A 103 1.01 -6.94 42.58
CA ASP A 103 0.23 -7.86 43.40
C ASP A 103 -1.22 -7.38 43.45
N VAL A 104 -2.14 -8.23 43.02
CA VAL A 104 -3.58 -7.95 43.00
C VAL A 104 -4.36 -9.15 43.52
N ASN A 105 -5.44 -8.89 44.25
CA ASN A 105 -6.38 -9.94 44.59
C ASN A 105 -7.25 -10.23 43.38
N CYS A 106 -7.50 -11.50 43.09
CA CYS A 106 -8.32 -11.88 41.95
C CYS A 106 -9.74 -11.27 41.99
N THR A 107 -10.30 -11.02 43.19
CA THR A 107 -11.63 -10.43 43.37
C THR A 107 -11.72 -8.96 42.96
N ASP A 108 -10.60 -8.26 42.85
CA ASP A 108 -10.56 -6.81 42.57
C ASP A 108 -10.58 -6.51 41.07
N ILE A 109 -10.57 -7.55 40.22
CA ILE A 109 -10.56 -7.42 38.76
C ILE A 109 -11.99 -7.24 38.23
N ASN A 110 -12.24 -6.10 37.59
CA ASN A 110 -13.56 -5.74 37.07
C ASN A 110 -13.79 -6.20 35.62
N ILE A 111 -15.03 -6.08 35.14
CA ILE A 111 -15.33 -6.27 33.71
C ILE A 111 -14.89 -5.01 32.96
N CYS A 112 -14.28 -5.18 31.79
CA CYS A 112 -13.84 -4.04 30.99
C CYS A 112 -15.03 -3.19 30.52
N GLU A 113 -15.04 -1.89 30.82
CA GLU A 113 -16.03 -0.94 30.30
C GLU A 113 -15.74 -0.54 28.85
N LYS A 114 -14.45 -0.55 28.46
CA LYS A 114 -14.00 -0.29 27.09
C LYS A 114 -14.01 -1.56 26.26
N SER A 115 -14.13 -1.39 24.95
CA SER A 115 -14.03 -2.48 23.99
C SER A 115 -12.65 -3.13 24.02
N VAL A 116 -12.61 -4.47 23.95
CA VAL A 116 -11.40 -5.28 24.12
C VAL A 116 -10.24 -4.86 23.21
N TYR A 117 -10.52 -4.39 21.99
CA TYR A 117 -9.47 -3.93 21.05
C TYR A 117 -8.72 -2.66 21.47
N GLN A 118 -9.27 -1.87 22.39
CA GLN A 118 -8.61 -0.68 22.95
C GLN A 118 -7.71 -1.00 24.14
N LEU A 119 -7.70 -2.26 24.59
CA LEU A 119 -7.03 -2.68 25.82
C LEU A 119 -5.71 -3.39 25.53
N TRP A 120 -4.82 -3.34 26.51
CA TRP A 120 -3.55 -4.05 26.50
C TRP A 120 -3.72 -5.46 27.05
N ASN A 121 -3.03 -6.43 26.45
CA ASN A 121 -2.98 -7.77 27.02
C ASN A 121 -2.14 -7.75 28.28
N ALA A 122 -2.64 -8.43 29.30
CA ALA A 122 -2.01 -8.57 30.60
C ALA A 122 -2.16 -10.03 31.05
N GLN A 123 -1.19 -10.51 31.81
CA GLN A 123 -1.19 -11.87 32.33
C GLN A 123 -1.37 -11.83 33.83
N LEU A 124 -2.30 -12.63 34.34
CA LEU A 124 -2.53 -12.82 35.76
C LEU A 124 -2.09 -14.21 36.14
N VAL A 125 -1.10 -14.32 37.03
CA VAL A 125 -0.61 -15.60 37.55
C VAL A 125 -1.14 -15.78 38.98
N CYS A 126 -2.04 -16.73 39.17
CA CYS A 126 -2.57 -17.14 40.47
C CYS A 126 -2.10 -18.57 40.76
N GLY A 127 -1.10 -18.73 41.64
CA GLY A 127 -0.48 -20.03 41.89
C GLY A 127 0.12 -20.66 40.62
N ASN A 128 -0.42 -21.79 40.16
CA ASN A 128 -0.01 -22.48 38.93
C ASN A 128 -0.89 -22.16 37.71
N VAL A 129 -1.89 -21.30 37.85
CA VAL A 129 -2.84 -20.97 36.78
C VAL A 129 -2.53 -19.58 36.24
N THR A 130 -2.42 -19.49 34.91
CA THR A 130 -2.24 -18.23 34.18
C THR A 130 -3.56 -17.85 33.49
N HIS A 131 -4.11 -16.69 33.83
CA HIS A 131 -5.28 -16.11 33.16
C HIS A 131 -4.84 -14.95 32.27
N GLU A 132 -5.41 -14.86 31.08
CA GLU A 132 -5.30 -13.67 30.24
C GLU A 132 -6.31 -12.63 30.70
N ILE A 133 -5.79 -11.45 31.06
CA ILE A 133 -6.56 -10.29 31.48
C ILE A 133 -6.20 -9.11 30.56
N PHE A 134 -6.92 -8.01 30.72
CA PHE A 134 -6.71 -6.80 29.95
C PHE A 134 -6.36 -5.63 30.88
N SER A 135 -5.60 -4.66 30.37
CA SER A 135 -5.21 -3.47 31.12
C SER A 135 -5.54 -2.21 30.33
N ASP A 136 -6.06 -1.19 31.01
CA ASP A 136 -6.29 0.17 30.51
C ASP A 136 -5.58 1.17 31.42
N ASP A 137 -4.37 1.59 31.02
CA ASP A 137 -3.41 2.55 31.63
C ASP A 137 -3.08 2.38 33.13
N ASP A 138 -4.05 2.05 33.99
CA ASP A 138 -3.98 1.73 35.42
C ASP A 138 -5.09 0.76 35.92
N THR A 139 -6.04 0.35 35.10
CA THR A 139 -7.13 -0.58 35.51
C THR A 139 -6.98 -1.95 34.86
N LEU A 140 -7.05 -3.00 35.66
CA LEU A 140 -7.05 -4.39 35.21
C LEU A 140 -8.49 -4.88 35.09
N CYS A 141 -8.81 -5.52 33.97
CA CYS A 141 -10.15 -5.97 33.69
C CYS A 141 -10.19 -7.24 32.85
N VAL A 142 -11.36 -7.88 32.79
CA VAL A 142 -11.57 -9.14 32.07
C VAL A 142 -12.74 -9.00 31.12
N SER A 143 -12.67 -9.66 29.96
CA SER A 143 -13.73 -9.64 28.94
C SER A 143 -15.03 -10.29 29.43
N ASN A 144 -14.95 -11.35 30.25
CA ASN A 144 -16.12 -12.01 30.82
C ASN A 144 -15.80 -12.62 32.20
N ARG A 145 -16.59 -12.35 33.25
CA ARG A 145 -16.36 -12.88 34.61
C ARG A 145 -16.17 -14.41 34.73
N PRO A 146 -16.87 -15.28 33.99
CA PRO A 146 -16.70 -16.73 34.15
C PRO A 146 -15.36 -17.28 33.65
N SER A 147 -14.48 -16.47 33.05
CA SER A 147 -13.13 -16.91 32.64
C SER A 147 -12.10 -16.90 33.79
N LEU A 148 -12.39 -16.23 34.92
CA LEU A 148 -11.55 -16.32 36.13
C LEU A 148 -12.18 -17.30 37.11
N ASN A 149 -11.50 -18.44 37.30
CA ASN A 149 -11.89 -19.47 38.23
C ASN A 149 -11.09 -19.26 39.53
N CYS A 150 -11.42 -18.21 40.28
CA CYS A 150 -10.65 -17.82 41.46
C CYS A 150 -11.30 -18.26 42.76
N SER A 151 -10.48 -18.81 43.67
CA SER A 151 -10.86 -19.03 45.05
C SER A 151 -10.82 -17.70 45.83
N ASN A 152 -11.65 -17.56 46.87
CA ASN A 152 -11.67 -16.34 47.70
C ASN A 152 -10.27 -16.05 48.32
N ASN A 153 -9.75 -14.85 48.09
CA ASN A 153 -8.48 -14.30 48.62
C ASN A 153 -7.16 -14.96 48.14
N GLU A 154 -7.08 -15.48 46.91
CA GLU A 154 -5.79 -15.87 46.34
C GLU A 154 -4.98 -14.63 45.88
N PRO A 155 -3.73 -14.44 46.37
CA PRO A 155 -2.85 -13.39 45.87
C PRO A 155 -2.33 -13.77 44.48
N CYS A 156 -2.48 -12.86 43.52
CA CYS A 156 -2.06 -13.07 42.14
C CYS A 156 -1.10 -11.99 41.68
N ILE A 157 -0.17 -12.35 40.80
CA ILE A 157 0.76 -11.41 40.17
C ILE A 157 0.21 -11.04 38.80
N ALA A 158 -0.23 -9.78 38.65
CA ALA A 158 -0.55 -9.24 37.34
C ALA A 158 0.72 -8.67 36.69
N THR A 159 1.00 -9.12 35.48
CA THR A 159 2.07 -8.62 34.61
C THR A 159 1.42 -7.92 33.43
N TYR A 160 1.61 -6.60 33.31
CA TYR A 160 1.07 -5.83 32.21
C TYR A 160 2.06 -4.79 31.71
N ALA A 161 1.90 -4.39 30.46
CA ALA A 161 2.72 -3.38 29.83
C ALA A 161 2.09 -1.99 30.07
N LYS A 162 2.79 -1.13 30.81
CA LYS A 162 2.37 0.26 31.05
C LYS A 162 3.11 1.20 30.09
N MET A 163 2.38 2.10 29.45
CA MET A 163 2.99 3.08 28.56
C MET A 163 3.81 4.12 29.35
N LYS A 164 5.01 4.46 28.86
CA LYS A 164 5.87 5.47 29.48
C LYS A 164 5.17 6.83 29.53
N SER A 165 5.27 7.51 30.68
CA SER A 165 4.73 8.86 30.85
C SER A 165 5.40 9.83 29.87
N GLY A 166 4.60 10.68 29.22
CA GLY A 166 5.11 11.61 28.21
C GLY A 166 5.60 10.94 26.92
N PHE A 167 5.08 9.77 26.53
CA PHE A 167 5.48 9.07 25.30
C PHE A 167 5.55 9.98 24.06
N TYR A 168 4.53 10.81 23.81
CA TYR A 168 4.46 11.71 22.65
C TYR A 168 5.46 12.88 22.68
N THR A 169 6.00 13.24 23.86
CA THR A 169 7.07 14.24 23.98
C THR A 169 8.46 13.60 24.05
N GLY A 170 8.52 12.28 24.23
CA GLY A 170 9.74 11.52 24.34
C GLY A 170 10.47 11.31 23.01
N MET A 171 11.76 11.00 23.11
CA MET A 171 12.63 10.72 21.96
C MET A 171 12.16 9.50 21.15
N THR A 172 11.55 8.50 21.80
CA THR A 172 11.04 7.28 21.15
C THR A 172 10.03 7.60 20.05
N PHE A 173 9.03 8.43 20.36
CA PHE A 173 7.98 8.80 19.42
C PHE A 173 8.53 9.59 18.23
N TRP A 174 9.34 10.64 18.48
CA TRP A 174 9.89 11.45 17.40
C TRP A 174 10.93 10.70 16.56
N SER A 175 11.69 9.78 17.14
CA SER A 175 12.58 8.90 16.38
C SER A 175 11.79 8.00 15.43
N PHE A 176 10.65 7.45 15.88
CA PHE A 176 9.73 6.71 15.03
C PHE A 176 9.18 7.58 13.90
N VAL A 177 8.64 8.76 14.20
CA VAL A 177 8.09 9.69 13.19
C VAL A 177 9.14 10.09 12.14
N ILE A 178 10.35 10.43 12.56
CA ILE A 178 11.41 10.85 11.64
C ILE A 178 11.83 9.68 10.74
N THR A 179 12.06 8.50 11.30
CA THR A 179 12.52 7.32 10.54
C THR A 179 11.45 6.79 9.58
N ILE A 180 10.19 6.74 9.99
CA ILE A 180 9.08 6.33 9.11
C ILE A 180 8.85 7.36 8.00
N SER A 181 8.90 8.66 8.30
CA SER A 181 8.70 9.71 7.30
C SER A 181 9.83 9.73 6.26
N ILE A 182 11.09 9.72 6.70
CA ILE A 182 12.25 9.68 5.79
C ILE A 182 12.20 8.42 4.92
N GLY A 183 12.03 7.24 5.53
CA GLY A 183 11.97 5.96 4.81
C GLY A 183 10.86 5.94 3.76
N SER A 184 9.65 6.36 4.13
CA SER A 184 8.49 6.32 3.23
C SER A 184 8.58 7.35 2.11
N VAL A 185 9.11 8.55 2.37
CA VAL A 185 9.31 9.59 1.36
C VAL A 185 10.34 9.14 0.32
N PHE A 186 11.50 8.65 0.76
CA PHE A 186 12.53 8.17 -0.16
C PHE A 186 12.11 6.90 -0.90
N CYS A 187 11.33 6.03 -0.28
CA CYS A 187 10.69 4.89 -0.94
C CYS A 187 9.86 5.32 -2.15
N ASN A 188 8.95 6.29 -1.94
CA ASN A 188 8.09 6.81 -3.00
C ASN A 188 8.88 7.49 -4.13
N ILE A 189 9.94 8.23 -3.79
CA ILE A 189 10.83 8.85 -4.78
C ILE A 189 11.58 7.77 -5.57
N CYS A 190 12.18 6.79 -4.90
CA CYS A 190 12.92 5.70 -5.55
C CYS A 190 12.04 4.85 -6.47
N ASN A 191 10.78 4.62 -6.08
CA ASN A 191 9.82 3.88 -6.91
C ASN A 191 9.49 4.63 -8.21
N SER A 192 9.18 5.93 -8.15
CA SER A 192 8.94 6.73 -9.36
C SER A 192 10.17 6.82 -10.27
N LEU A 193 11.37 6.89 -9.69
CA LEU A 193 12.61 6.90 -10.44
C LEU A 193 12.94 5.54 -11.06
N ALA A 194 12.65 4.44 -10.38
CA ALA A 194 12.77 3.09 -10.93
C ALA A 194 11.92 2.95 -12.20
N ASP A 195 10.69 3.47 -12.17
CA ASP A 195 9.78 3.48 -13.32
C ASP A 195 10.33 4.30 -14.49
N ALA A 196 10.81 5.52 -14.23
CA ALA A 196 11.46 6.34 -15.26
C ALA A 196 12.68 5.64 -15.89
N ILE A 197 13.56 5.08 -15.05
CA ILE A 197 14.74 4.32 -15.49
C ILE A 197 14.34 3.10 -16.32
N CYS A 198 13.24 2.41 -15.97
CA CYS A 198 12.74 1.27 -16.71
C CYS A 198 12.31 1.65 -18.14
N PHE A 199 11.52 2.71 -18.28
CA PHE A 199 11.10 3.22 -19.60
C PHE A 199 12.29 3.57 -20.49
N GLU A 200 13.27 4.24 -19.90
CA GLU A 200 14.50 4.59 -20.58
C GLU A 200 15.32 3.38 -21.05
N VAL A 201 15.47 2.36 -20.19
CA VAL A 201 16.21 1.13 -20.54
C VAL A 201 15.48 0.33 -21.64
N LEU A 202 14.15 0.39 -21.69
CA LEU A 202 13.35 -0.20 -22.76
C LEU A 202 13.56 0.52 -24.10
N GLY A 203 13.68 1.86 -24.06
CA GLY A 203 13.85 2.71 -25.23
C GLY A 203 12.57 2.88 -26.05
N GLU A 204 12.63 3.78 -27.03
CA GLU A 204 11.50 4.12 -27.90
C GLU A 204 10.93 2.87 -28.61
N GLY A 205 9.60 2.78 -28.65
CA GLY A 205 8.87 1.66 -29.27
C GLY A 205 8.74 0.39 -28.42
N ASN A 206 9.40 0.28 -27.26
CA ASN A 206 9.28 -0.86 -26.35
C ASN A 206 8.53 -0.56 -25.04
N GLU A 207 7.92 0.62 -24.90
CA GLU A 207 7.20 1.07 -23.70
C GLU A 207 6.10 0.09 -23.26
N MET A 208 5.44 -0.58 -24.21
CA MET A 208 4.41 -1.60 -23.95
C MET A 208 4.93 -2.83 -23.17
N LYS A 209 6.25 -3.01 -23.05
CA LYS A 209 6.88 -4.09 -22.26
C LYS A 209 7.15 -3.69 -20.81
N TYR A 210 6.81 -2.46 -20.39
CA TYR A 210 6.96 -1.96 -19.03
C TYR A 210 6.29 -2.87 -17.99
N GLY A 211 5.03 -3.25 -18.21
CA GLY A 211 4.29 -4.13 -17.31
C GLY A 211 4.98 -5.48 -17.09
N GLN A 212 5.65 -6.02 -18.11
CA GLN A 212 6.41 -7.28 -17.99
C GLN A 212 7.66 -7.15 -17.11
N GLN A 213 8.17 -5.93 -16.91
CA GLN A 213 9.26 -5.67 -15.97
C GLN A 213 8.69 -5.44 -14.56
N ARG A 214 7.64 -4.62 -14.47
CA ARG A 214 7.02 -4.21 -13.19
C ARG A 214 6.41 -5.38 -12.41
N VAL A 215 5.90 -6.41 -13.09
CA VAL A 215 5.35 -7.63 -12.47
C VAL A 215 6.38 -8.33 -11.57
N TRP A 216 7.68 -8.29 -11.89
CA TRP A 216 8.71 -8.85 -11.01
C TRP A 216 8.76 -8.16 -9.65
N GLY A 217 8.38 -6.89 -9.60
CA GLY A 217 8.21 -6.12 -8.37
C GLY A 217 7.11 -6.67 -7.48
N THR A 218 5.92 -6.90 -8.04
CA THR A 218 4.78 -7.48 -7.31
C THR A 218 5.11 -8.89 -6.81
N ILE A 219 5.78 -9.70 -7.63
CA ILE A 219 6.23 -11.04 -7.23
C ILE A 219 7.21 -10.97 -6.05
N GLY A 220 8.19 -10.08 -6.12
CA GLY A 220 9.15 -9.85 -5.04
C GLY A 220 8.46 -9.40 -3.75
N PHE A 221 7.58 -8.40 -3.85
CA PHE A 221 6.83 -7.84 -2.72
C PHE A 221 6.03 -8.92 -1.98
N GLY A 222 5.21 -9.70 -2.69
CA GLY A 222 4.40 -10.76 -2.10
C GLY A 222 5.22 -11.90 -1.49
N LEU A 223 6.23 -12.39 -2.22
CA LEU A 223 7.06 -13.51 -1.76
C LEU A 223 7.86 -13.13 -0.52
N LEU A 224 8.54 -11.98 -0.53
CA LEU A 224 9.35 -11.56 0.59
C LEU A 224 8.49 -11.12 1.77
N CYS A 225 7.31 -10.54 1.56
CA CYS A 225 6.34 -10.28 2.63
C CYS A 225 5.91 -11.57 3.35
N LEU A 226 5.65 -12.66 2.62
CA LEU A 226 5.35 -13.97 3.23
C LEU A 226 6.52 -14.48 4.09
N ILE A 227 7.74 -14.42 3.56
CA ILE A 227 8.94 -14.84 4.28
C ILE A 227 9.14 -13.98 5.55
N GLY A 228 8.93 -12.66 5.43
CA GLY A 228 8.93 -11.73 6.55
C GLY A 228 7.91 -12.11 7.61
N GLY A 229 6.64 -12.31 7.22
CA GLY A 229 5.56 -12.73 8.11
C GLY A 229 5.86 -14.04 8.84
N PHE A 230 6.46 -15.02 8.15
CA PHE A 230 6.91 -16.27 8.75
C PHE A 230 7.99 -16.06 9.82
N PHE A 231 9.03 -15.27 9.52
CA PHE A 231 10.09 -15.02 10.51
C PHE A 231 9.61 -14.20 11.70
N MET A 232 8.77 -13.19 11.46
CA MET A 232 8.17 -12.38 12.55
C MET A 232 7.32 -13.23 13.50
N ASN A 233 6.68 -14.28 12.99
CA ASN A 233 5.85 -15.17 13.79
C ASN A 233 6.65 -16.13 14.68
N ASN A 234 7.89 -16.46 14.30
CA ASN A 234 8.74 -17.41 15.02
C ASN A 234 9.64 -16.73 16.05
N VAL A 235 9.43 -15.43 16.34
CA VAL A 235 10.17 -14.74 17.39
C VAL A 235 9.53 -15.09 18.73
N ASP A 236 10.19 -15.95 19.50
CA ASP A 236 9.75 -16.35 20.85
C ASP A 236 9.85 -15.16 21.82
N ASN A 237 8.81 -14.35 21.89
CA ASN A 237 8.69 -13.30 22.89
C ASN A 237 7.65 -13.71 23.94
N THR A 238 8.08 -13.81 25.19
CA THR A 238 7.25 -13.96 26.40
C THR A 238 6.23 -12.82 26.58
N VAL A 239 6.40 -11.72 25.84
CA VAL A 239 5.46 -10.58 25.80
C VAL A 239 4.73 -10.60 24.47
N LEU A 240 3.41 -10.77 24.52
CA LEU A 240 2.54 -10.67 23.36
C LEU A 240 2.62 -9.25 22.77
N TYR A 241 2.97 -9.15 21.48
CA TYR A 241 3.02 -7.90 20.70
C TYR A 241 4.14 -6.91 21.08
N SER A 242 5.38 -7.39 21.01
CA SER A 242 6.56 -6.54 21.12
C SER A 242 6.97 -5.98 19.75
N ILE A 243 7.57 -4.79 19.74
CA ILE A 243 8.18 -4.22 18.54
C ILE A 243 9.34 -5.09 18.00
N LYS A 244 9.90 -5.96 18.85
CA LYS A 244 10.94 -6.92 18.48
C LYS A 244 10.45 -7.95 17.46
N ASP A 245 9.14 -8.21 17.41
CA ASP A 245 8.54 -9.12 16.43
C ASP A 245 8.85 -8.69 14.99
N PHE A 246 9.11 -7.40 14.75
CA PHE A 246 9.39 -6.85 13.42
C PHE A 246 10.88 -6.81 13.05
N TYR A 247 11.79 -7.10 13.98
CA TYR A 247 13.24 -7.08 13.70
C TYR A 247 13.65 -8.03 12.55
N PRO A 248 13.13 -9.27 12.45
CA PRO A 248 13.47 -10.14 11.33
C PRO A 248 13.09 -9.54 9.98
N ALA A 249 11.95 -8.85 9.88
CA ALA A 249 11.53 -8.17 8.65
C ALA A 249 12.49 -7.02 8.28
N MET A 250 12.98 -6.27 9.26
CA MET A 250 13.96 -5.20 9.04
C MET A 250 15.32 -5.73 8.56
N TYR A 251 15.81 -6.84 9.16
CA TYR A 251 17.02 -7.51 8.68
C TYR A 251 16.85 -8.06 7.27
N LEU A 252 15.68 -8.63 6.96
CA LEU A 252 15.35 -9.15 5.64
C LEU A 252 15.38 -8.03 4.58
N CYS A 253 14.77 -6.88 4.88
CA CYS A 253 14.84 -5.70 4.02
C CYS A 253 16.29 -5.25 3.77
N CYS A 254 17.10 -5.13 4.82
CA CYS A 254 18.50 -4.71 4.68
C CYS A 254 19.29 -5.68 3.78
N PHE A 255 19.11 -6.99 4.00
CA PHE A 255 19.76 -8.02 3.21
C PHE A 255 19.40 -7.93 1.72
N PHE A 256 18.10 -7.86 1.39
CA PHE A 256 17.67 -7.79 0.00
C PHE A 256 17.96 -6.44 -0.66
N MET A 257 18.01 -5.33 0.10
CA MET A 257 18.45 -4.05 -0.47
C MET A 257 19.93 -4.06 -0.83
N VAL A 258 20.80 -4.70 -0.04
CA VAL A 258 22.22 -4.85 -0.41
C VAL A 258 22.36 -5.60 -1.73
N ILE A 259 21.53 -6.64 -1.94
CA ILE A 259 21.45 -7.36 -3.21
C ILE A 259 20.95 -6.44 -4.33
N ASP A 260 19.92 -5.63 -4.08
CA ASP A 260 19.38 -4.67 -5.04
C ASP A 260 20.44 -3.65 -5.50
N LEU A 261 21.18 -3.06 -4.56
CA LEU A 261 22.26 -2.11 -4.84
C LEU A 261 23.33 -2.70 -5.77
N PHE A 262 23.63 -4.00 -5.64
CA PHE A 262 24.53 -4.69 -6.56
C PHE A 262 23.96 -4.78 -7.99
N PHE A 263 22.66 -5.00 -8.15
CA PHE A 263 22.00 -4.98 -9.46
C PHE A 263 21.86 -3.56 -10.03
N CYS A 264 21.57 -2.55 -9.20
CA CYS A 264 21.60 -1.14 -9.58
C CYS A 264 22.98 -0.72 -10.09
N TYR A 265 24.06 -1.20 -9.46
CA TYR A 265 25.42 -0.93 -9.94
C TYR A 265 25.64 -1.45 -11.37
N LYS A 266 25.14 -2.66 -11.68
CA LYS A 266 25.20 -3.28 -13.01
C LYS A 266 24.28 -2.62 -14.05
N LEU A 267 23.30 -1.83 -13.63
CA LEU A 267 22.36 -1.17 -14.52
C LEU A 267 23.05 -0.07 -15.35
N LYS A 268 22.79 -0.01 -16.65
CA LYS A 268 23.30 1.07 -17.52
C LYS A 268 22.17 2.05 -17.79
N LEU A 269 22.35 3.29 -17.33
CA LEU A 269 21.37 4.37 -17.51
C LEU A 269 21.68 5.11 -18.82
N PRO A 270 20.73 5.20 -19.76
CA PRO A 270 20.88 6.06 -20.93
C PRO A 270 20.69 7.55 -20.54
N PRO A 271 21.15 8.49 -21.41
CA PRO A 271 20.99 9.93 -21.17
C PRO A 271 19.53 10.37 -21.30
N MET A 272 19.15 11.41 -20.54
CA MET A 272 17.77 11.89 -20.45
C MET A 272 17.47 12.99 -21.48
N VAL A 273 16.28 12.92 -22.09
CA VAL A 273 15.72 13.94 -22.99
C VAL A 273 14.81 14.86 -22.17
N LYS A 274 15.01 16.18 -22.26
CA LYS A 274 14.21 17.18 -21.55
C LYS A 274 12.93 17.52 -22.30
N SER A 275 11.89 17.90 -21.56
CA SER A 275 10.65 18.45 -22.11
C SER A 275 10.42 19.86 -21.57
N GLU A 276 10.08 20.81 -22.44
CA GLU A 276 10.16 22.25 -22.14
C GLU A 276 8.85 22.92 -21.68
N ASN A 277 7.66 22.32 -21.82
CA ASN A 277 6.39 23.03 -21.54
C ASN A 277 5.24 22.17 -20.99
N ILE A 278 5.49 21.34 -19.99
CA ILE A 278 4.48 20.39 -19.47
C ILE A 278 3.36 21.04 -18.63
N VAL A 279 3.67 22.06 -17.84
CA VAL A 279 2.79 22.52 -16.74
C VAL A 279 1.54 23.26 -17.24
N LEU A 280 1.67 24.08 -18.28
CA LEU A 280 0.58 24.91 -18.81
C LEU A 280 -0.50 24.04 -19.49
N ASP A 281 -0.07 23.06 -20.29
CA ASP A 281 -0.97 22.18 -21.04
C ASP A 281 -1.79 21.28 -20.10
N VAL A 282 -1.15 20.84 -19.02
CA VAL A 282 -1.76 20.04 -17.98
C VAL A 282 -2.79 20.84 -17.17
N TRP A 283 -2.49 22.09 -16.83
CA TRP A 283 -3.43 22.95 -16.11
C TRP A 283 -4.71 23.23 -16.93
N ASN A 284 -4.55 23.44 -18.24
CA ASN A 284 -5.67 23.63 -19.15
C ASN A 284 -6.52 22.36 -19.30
N LEU A 285 -5.92 21.18 -19.16
CA LEU A 285 -6.61 19.90 -19.20
C LEU A 285 -7.43 19.64 -17.92
N VAL A 286 -6.85 19.88 -16.74
CA VAL A 286 -7.53 19.65 -15.45
C VAL A 286 -8.77 20.54 -15.28
N LYS A 287 -8.79 21.73 -15.90
CA LYS A 287 -9.96 22.62 -15.90
C LYS A 287 -11.18 22.06 -16.63
N GLN A 288 -11.03 21.04 -17.47
CA GLN A 288 -12.17 20.46 -18.16
C GLN A 288 -13.05 19.71 -17.14
N PRO A 289 -14.35 20.01 -17.06
CA PRO A 289 -15.22 19.48 -16.00
C PRO A 289 -15.27 17.95 -15.98
N HIS A 290 -15.23 17.31 -17.15
CA HIS A 290 -15.18 15.86 -17.27
C HIS A 290 -13.91 15.24 -16.65
N ILE A 291 -12.76 15.91 -16.81
CA ILE A 291 -11.48 15.44 -16.30
C ILE A 291 -11.40 15.69 -14.80
N ALA A 292 -11.85 16.87 -14.34
CA ALA A 292 -11.96 17.18 -12.91
C ALA A 292 -12.83 16.16 -12.16
N THR A 293 -14.01 15.81 -12.72
CA THR A 293 -14.88 14.79 -12.11
C THR A 293 -14.20 13.43 -12.06
N PHE A 294 -13.54 13.00 -13.14
CA PHE A 294 -12.80 11.74 -13.16
C PHE A 294 -11.66 11.73 -12.11
N LEU A 295 -10.89 12.81 -11.99
CA LEU A 295 -9.86 12.94 -10.95
C LEU A 295 -10.48 12.88 -9.54
N GLY A 296 -11.68 13.43 -9.34
CA GLY A 296 -12.43 13.27 -8.10
C GLY A 296 -12.77 11.81 -7.78
N PHE A 297 -13.14 11.01 -8.78
CA PHE A 297 -13.32 9.57 -8.58
C PHE A 297 -12.01 8.83 -8.35
N ALA A 298 -10.89 9.25 -8.95
CA ALA A 298 -9.58 8.71 -8.62
C ALA A 298 -9.25 8.94 -7.12
N VAL A 299 -9.55 10.12 -6.57
CA VAL A 299 -9.39 10.37 -5.12
C VAL A 299 -10.23 9.40 -4.28
N LEU A 300 -11.47 9.12 -4.69
CA LEU A 300 -12.34 8.18 -3.97
C LEU A 300 -11.83 6.73 -4.04
N ALA A 301 -11.21 6.32 -5.15
CA ALA A 301 -10.54 5.03 -5.27
C ALA A 301 -9.34 4.95 -4.30
N GLY A 302 -8.46 5.95 -4.32
CA GLY A 302 -7.32 6.05 -3.40
C GLY A 302 -7.72 6.13 -1.93
N MET A 303 -8.85 6.77 -1.60
CA MET A 303 -9.42 6.70 -0.24
C MET A 303 -9.74 5.26 0.14
N GLY A 304 -10.33 4.47 -0.77
CA GLY A 304 -10.56 3.05 -0.56
C GLY A 304 -9.27 2.25 -0.36
N ASP A 305 -8.26 2.48 -1.19
CA ASP A 305 -6.97 1.79 -1.08
C ASP A 305 -6.26 2.09 0.24
N SER A 306 -6.34 3.33 0.71
CA SER A 306 -5.79 3.70 2.02
C SER A 306 -6.46 2.97 3.19
N ALA A 307 -7.75 2.62 3.09
CA ALA A 307 -8.44 1.83 4.12
C ALA A 307 -7.81 0.43 4.25
N ILE A 308 -7.45 -0.18 3.11
CA ILE A 308 -6.77 -1.47 3.09
C ILE A 308 -5.32 -1.32 3.58
N ILE A 309 -4.54 -0.49 2.90
CA ILE A 309 -3.08 -0.41 3.07
C ILE A 309 -2.71 -0.09 4.52
N PHE A 310 -3.45 0.80 5.17
CA PHE A 310 -3.09 1.29 6.51
C PHE A 310 -3.87 0.61 7.65
N TYR A 311 -5.09 0.11 7.41
CA TYR A 311 -5.98 -0.35 8.48
C TYR A 311 -6.41 -1.83 8.35
N LEU A 312 -6.17 -2.52 7.23
CA LEU A 312 -6.57 -3.94 7.11
C LEU A 312 -5.83 -4.82 8.11
N LEU A 313 -4.50 -4.82 8.09
CA LEU A 313 -3.72 -5.68 8.97
C LEU A 313 -3.89 -5.28 10.45
N TRP A 314 -4.14 -3.99 10.70
CA TRP A 314 -4.50 -3.48 12.02
C TRP A 314 -5.82 -4.10 12.51
N TYR A 315 -6.85 -4.08 11.66
CA TYR A 315 -8.16 -4.67 11.94
C TYR A 315 -8.11 -6.16 12.15
N LEU A 316 -7.28 -6.88 11.39
CA LEU A 316 -7.09 -8.30 11.62
C LEU A 316 -6.52 -8.57 13.03
N GLU A 317 -5.59 -7.75 13.54
CA GLU A 317 -5.08 -7.93 14.92
C GLU A 317 -6.14 -7.63 15.96
N ASP A 318 -6.96 -6.60 15.77
CA ASP A 318 -8.03 -6.28 16.71
C ASP A 318 -9.09 -7.38 16.75
N LEU A 319 -9.48 -7.90 15.58
CA LEU A 319 -10.41 -9.02 15.48
C LEU A 319 -9.83 -10.30 16.09
N ALA A 320 -8.55 -10.60 15.83
CA ALA A 320 -7.88 -11.75 16.41
C ALA A 320 -7.87 -11.67 17.95
N LYS A 321 -7.59 -10.47 18.50
CA LYS A 321 -7.63 -10.22 19.95
C LYS A 321 -9.02 -10.44 20.54
N GLU A 322 -10.06 -9.94 19.88
CA GLU A 322 -11.45 -10.15 20.33
C GLU A 322 -11.84 -11.63 20.37
N MET A 323 -11.30 -12.43 19.45
CA MET A 323 -11.61 -13.86 19.32
C MET A 323 -10.67 -14.78 20.10
N GLY A 324 -9.61 -14.26 20.72
CA GLY A 324 -8.56 -15.06 21.37
C GLY A 324 -7.76 -15.93 20.41
N GLN A 325 -7.73 -15.60 19.11
CA GLN A 325 -7.05 -16.37 18.06
C GLN A 325 -5.77 -15.66 17.60
N LEU A 326 -4.80 -15.55 18.51
CA LEU A 326 -3.57 -14.80 18.28
C LEU A 326 -2.44 -15.62 17.65
N GLU A 327 -2.63 -16.93 17.58
CA GLU A 327 -1.68 -17.85 16.98
C GLU A 327 -1.48 -17.54 15.50
N ASN A 328 -0.21 -17.50 15.09
CA ASN A 328 0.18 -17.35 13.68
C ASN A 328 -0.23 -16.02 13.02
N MET A 329 -0.49 -14.98 13.82
CA MET A 329 -1.04 -13.71 13.32
C MET A 329 -0.14 -13.02 12.28
N LYS A 330 1.18 -12.94 12.54
CA LYS A 330 2.13 -12.31 11.61
C LYS A 330 2.29 -13.10 10.32
N LEU A 331 2.21 -14.42 10.41
CA LEU A 331 2.21 -15.31 9.25
C LEU A 331 0.93 -15.11 8.42
N LEU A 332 -0.24 -15.00 9.06
CA LEU A 332 -1.50 -14.72 8.39
C LEU A 332 -1.43 -13.40 7.62
N GLN A 333 -0.93 -12.32 8.25
CA GLN A 333 -0.75 -11.02 7.59
C GLN A 333 0.18 -11.13 6.36
N GLY A 334 1.30 -11.86 6.49
CA GLY A 334 2.21 -12.12 5.37
C GLY A 334 1.56 -12.93 4.24
N LEU A 335 0.74 -13.94 4.58
CA LEU A 335 -0.04 -14.72 3.62
C LEU A 335 -1.11 -13.88 2.92
N THR A 336 -1.77 -12.97 3.63
CA THR A 336 -2.77 -12.05 3.06
C THR A 336 -2.15 -11.20 1.95
N VAL A 337 -1.02 -10.55 2.23
CA VAL A 337 -0.29 -9.73 1.25
C VAL A 337 0.27 -10.59 0.10
N ALA A 338 0.71 -11.81 0.37
CA ALA A 338 1.15 -12.71 -0.70
C ALA A 338 0.00 -13.14 -1.62
N ALA A 339 -1.18 -13.43 -1.06
CA ALA A 339 -2.35 -13.83 -1.82
C ALA A 339 -2.88 -12.69 -2.71
N GLU A 340 -2.91 -11.47 -2.17
CA GLU A 340 -3.38 -10.28 -2.87
C GLU A 340 -2.49 -9.96 -4.09
N THR A 341 -1.17 -10.03 -3.91
CA THR A 341 -0.16 -9.64 -4.93
C THR A 341 0.14 -10.75 -5.94
N LEU A 342 0.40 -11.99 -5.49
CA LEU A 342 0.85 -13.07 -6.38
C LEU A 342 -0.26 -13.63 -7.27
N ILE A 343 -1.51 -13.57 -6.80
CA ILE A 343 -2.66 -14.13 -7.50
C ILE A 343 -3.59 -13.01 -7.96
N GLY A 344 -4.14 -12.23 -7.02
CA GLY A 344 -5.14 -11.21 -7.32
C GLY A 344 -4.66 -10.19 -8.34
N GLU A 345 -3.54 -9.52 -8.06
CA GLU A 345 -2.98 -8.49 -8.95
C GLU A 345 -2.47 -9.07 -10.27
N VAL A 346 -1.68 -10.14 -10.24
CA VAL A 346 -1.08 -10.73 -11.45
C VAL A 346 -2.17 -11.15 -12.45
N VAL A 347 -3.23 -11.81 -11.99
CA VAL A 347 -4.34 -12.25 -12.84
C VAL A 347 -5.11 -11.06 -13.40
N SER A 348 -5.46 -10.08 -12.55
CA SER A 348 -6.23 -8.91 -12.99
C SER A 348 -5.44 -7.99 -13.91
N PHE A 349 -4.14 -7.77 -13.69
CA PHE A 349 -3.30 -7.01 -14.63
C PHE A 349 -3.19 -7.69 -15.99
N TYR A 350 -3.15 -9.03 -16.03
CA TYR A 350 -3.15 -9.77 -17.30
C TYR A 350 -4.49 -9.66 -18.04
N LEU A 351 -5.62 -9.64 -17.33
CA LEU A 351 -6.96 -9.60 -17.92
C LEU A 351 -7.49 -8.18 -18.18
N SER A 352 -6.94 -7.16 -17.53
CA SER A 352 -7.44 -5.78 -17.53
C SER A 352 -7.64 -5.21 -18.93
N GLY A 353 -6.69 -5.41 -19.85
CA GLY A 353 -6.79 -4.91 -21.23
C GLY A 353 -7.98 -5.52 -22.00
N LYS A 354 -8.28 -6.80 -21.80
CA LYS A 354 -9.45 -7.46 -22.42
C LYS A 354 -10.75 -6.91 -21.85
N ILE A 355 -10.80 -6.67 -20.53
CA ILE A 355 -11.97 -6.13 -19.82
C ILE A 355 -12.24 -4.70 -20.28
N LEU A 356 -11.22 -3.85 -20.30
CA LEU A 356 -11.30 -2.45 -20.73
C LEU A 356 -11.78 -2.32 -22.19
N ARG A 357 -11.27 -3.17 -23.09
CA ARG A 357 -11.73 -3.17 -24.49
C ARG A 357 -13.21 -3.54 -24.64
N LYS A 358 -13.72 -4.41 -23.76
CA LYS A 358 -15.11 -4.90 -23.83
C LYS A 358 -16.10 -3.93 -23.15
N LEU A 359 -15.75 -3.39 -21.99
CA LEU A 359 -16.65 -2.57 -21.16
C LEU A 359 -16.49 -1.05 -21.41
N GLY A 360 -15.31 -0.63 -21.87
CA GLY A 360 -14.91 0.77 -21.94
C GLY A 360 -14.58 1.35 -20.56
N TYR A 361 -13.88 2.50 -20.55
CA TYR A 361 -13.34 3.10 -19.33
C TYR A 361 -14.40 3.45 -18.27
N GLY A 362 -15.51 4.09 -18.69
CA GLY A 362 -16.52 4.58 -17.75
C GLY A 362 -17.25 3.45 -17.00
N HIS A 363 -17.78 2.46 -17.73
CA HIS A 363 -18.43 1.31 -17.10
C HIS A 363 -17.44 0.47 -16.27
N CYS A 364 -16.19 0.36 -16.72
CA CYS A 364 -15.13 -0.33 -15.98
C CYS A 364 -14.90 0.33 -14.61
N LEU A 365 -14.80 1.67 -14.56
CA LEU A 365 -14.59 2.39 -13.31
C LEU A 365 -15.77 2.24 -12.34
N SER A 366 -17.02 2.36 -12.82
CA SER A 366 -18.20 2.08 -11.98
C SER A 366 -18.21 0.65 -11.44
N LEU A 367 -17.83 -0.33 -12.27
CA LEU A 367 -17.74 -1.73 -11.87
C LEU A 367 -16.66 -1.96 -10.80
N CYS A 368 -15.52 -1.26 -10.89
CA CYS A 368 -14.47 -1.32 -9.86
C CYS A 368 -15.03 -0.88 -8.50
N PHE A 369 -15.78 0.22 -8.44
CA PHE A 369 -16.42 0.66 -7.20
C PHE A 369 -17.46 -0.33 -6.63
N VAL A 370 -18.15 -1.09 -7.49
CA VAL A 370 -19.01 -2.20 -7.03
C VAL A 370 -18.16 -3.27 -6.36
N PHE A 371 -17.03 -3.66 -6.96
CA PHE A 371 -16.12 -4.63 -6.35
C PHE A 371 -15.51 -4.11 -5.03
N TYR A 372 -15.18 -2.81 -4.93
CA TYR A 372 -14.74 -2.22 -3.66
C TYR A 372 -15.82 -2.33 -2.59
N ALA A 373 -17.07 -2.01 -2.93
CA ALA A 373 -18.18 -2.14 -1.99
C ALA A 373 -18.34 -3.58 -1.48
N ILE A 374 -18.27 -4.57 -2.38
CA ILE A 374 -18.33 -5.99 -2.03
C ILE A 374 -17.14 -6.38 -1.16
N ARG A 375 -15.91 -6.03 -1.55
CA ARG A 375 -14.68 -6.33 -0.81
C ARG A 375 -14.76 -5.80 0.62
N PHE A 376 -15.06 -4.52 0.79
CA PHE A 376 -15.16 -3.90 2.11
C PHE A 376 -16.28 -4.50 2.96
N ALA A 377 -17.44 -4.81 2.38
CA ALA A 377 -18.53 -5.47 3.09
C ALA A 377 -18.12 -6.86 3.56
N LEU A 378 -17.43 -7.65 2.72
CA LEU A 378 -16.92 -8.97 3.08
C LEU A 378 -15.88 -8.88 4.20
N ILE A 379 -14.93 -7.94 4.12
CA ILE A 379 -13.93 -7.68 5.18
C ILE A 379 -14.61 -7.32 6.50
N ALA A 380 -15.62 -6.45 6.48
CA ALA A 380 -16.33 -6.05 7.69
C ALA A 380 -17.15 -7.18 8.34
N MET A 381 -17.47 -8.23 7.58
CA MET A 381 -18.32 -9.34 8.00
C MET A 381 -17.55 -10.66 8.23
N ILE A 382 -16.21 -10.63 8.26
CA ILE A 382 -15.41 -11.84 8.46
C ILE A 382 -15.69 -12.48 9.83
N PRO A 383 -16.06 -13.77 9.89
CA PRO A 383 -16.30 -14.48 11.15
C PRO A 383 -15.02 -14.89 11.89
N SER A 384 -13.88 -14.95 11.20
CA SER A 384 -12.56 -15.21 11.77
C SER A 384 -11.47 -14.54 10.91
N PRO A 385 -10.29 -14.23 11.48
CA PRO A 385 -9.22 -13.56 10.73
C PRO A 385 -8.82 -14.31 9.45
N TRP A 386 -8.88 -15.64 9.43
CA TRP A 386 -8.49 -16.48 8.29
C TRP A 386 -9.36 -16.29 7.04
N TRP A 387 -10.60 -15.82 7.19
CA TRP A 387 -11.48 -15.52 6.05
C TRP A 387 -10.96 -14.38 5.17
N ILE A 388 -9.99 -13.60 5.65
CA ILE A 388 -9.39 -12.55 4.83
C ILE A 388 -8.64 -13.11 3.61
N LEU A 389 -8.03 -14.30 3.71
CA LEU A 389 -7.23 -14.90 2.64
C LEU A 389 -8.02 -15.08 1.33
N PRO A 390 -9.17 -15.78 1.32
CA PRO A 390 -9.95 -15.93 0.08
C PRO A 390 -10.54 -14.60 -0.40
N ILE A 391 -10.87 -13.67 0.50
CA ILE A 391 -11.40 -12.35 0.12
C ILE A 391 -10.33 -11.57 -0.65
N GLU A 392 -9.13 -11.46 -0.09
CA GLU A 392 -8.04 -10.69 -0.66
C GLU A 392 -7.50 -11.32 -1.95
N LEU A 393 -7.38 -12.65 -1.98
CA LEU A 393 -7.00 -13.39 -3.17
C LEU A 393 -7.92 -13.09 -4.36
N LEU A 394 -9.23 -12.98 -4.14
CA LEU A 394 -10.22 -12.80 -5.20
C LEU A 394 -10.52 -11.34 -5.52
N MET A 395 -10.56 -10.47 -4.51
CA MET A 395 -11.06 -9.10 -4.66
C MET A 395 -9.97 -8.07 -4.90
N GLN A 396 -8.73 -8.26 -4.42
CA GLN A 396 -7.64 -7.29 -4.64
C GLN A 396 -7.45 -6.98 -6.13
N GLY A 397 -7.51 -8.00 -6.99
CA GLY A 397 -7.36 -7.82 -8.42
C GLY A 397 -8.43 -6.90 -9.03
N PRO A 398 -9.73 -7.24 -8.96
CA PRO A 398 -10.81 -6.41 -9.50
C PRO A 398 -10.95 -5.04 -8.86
N THR A 399 -10.55 -4.87 -7.61
CA THR A 399 -10.60 -3.56 -6.93
C THR A 399 -9.39 -2.72 -7.25
N TYR A 400 -8.18 -3.18 -6.94
CA TYR A 400 -6.97 -2.37 -7.05
C TYR A 400 -6.40 -2.42 -8.47
N ALA A 401 -5.96 -3.59 -8.93
CA ALA A 401 -5.26 -3.73 -10.21
C ALA A 401 -6.10 -3.26 -11.41
N LEU A 402 -7.39 -3.62 -11.46
CA LEU A 402 -8.28 -3.18 -12.54
C LEU A 402 -8.62 -1.68 -12.45
N CYS A 403 -8.88 -1.14 -11.25
CA CYS A 403 -9.20 0.27 -11.08
C CYS A 403 -7.99 1.14 -11.43
N TYR A 404 -6.82 0.83 -10.88
CA TYR A 404 -5.57 1.52 -11.18
C TYR A 404 -5.27 1.51 -12.70
N THR A 405 -5.38 0.33 -13.34
CA THR A 405 -5.21 0.23 -14.80
C THR A 405 -6.23 1.09 -15.55
N THR A 406 -7.48 1.12 -15.09
CA THR A 406 -8.54 1.93 -15.70
C THR A 406 -8.24 3.42 -15.57
N ILE A 407 -7.78 3.86 -14.40
CA ILE A 407 -7.46 5.26 -14.12
C ILE A 407 -6.32 5.73 -15.05
N VAL A 408 -5.22 4.97 -15.09
CA VAL A 408 -4.04 5.30 -15.90
C VAL A 408 -4.33 5.22 -17.40
N ALA A 409 -5.07 4.20 -17.84
CA ALA A 409 -5.40 4.04 -19.26
C ALA A 409 -6.38 5.13 -19.74
N TYR A 410 -7.33 5.53 -18.90
CA TYR A 410 -8.22 6.64 -19.22
C TYR A 410 -7.48 7.97 -19.28
N ALA A 411 -6.60 8.24 -18.31
CA ALA A 411 -5.71 9.41 -18.32
C ALA A 411 -4.89 9.48 -19.61
N SER A 412 -4.37 8.34 -20.09
CA SER A 412 -3.69 8.26 -21.38
C SER A 412 -4.60 8.63 -22.55
N ALA A 413 -5.83 8.11 -22.57
CA ALA A 413 -6.74 8.26 -23.70
C ALA A 413 -7.29 9.70 -23.86
N ILE A 414 -7.36 10.45 -22.75
CA ILE A 414 -7.82 11.85 -22.74
C ILE A 414 -6.69 12.86 -22.97
N SER A 415 -5.42 12.42 -22.89
CA SER A 415 -4.26 13.29 -22.98
C SER A 415 -4.04 13.83 -24.40
N PRO A 416 -3.79 15.14 -24.56
CA PRO A 416 -3.22 15.69 -25.79
C PRO A 416 -1.87 15.03 -26.17
N PRO A 417 -1.52 14.97 -27.46
CA PRO A 417 -0.22 14.48 -27.91
C PRO A 417 0.92 15.17 -27.15
N GLY A 418 1.87 14.40 -26.61
CA GLY A 418 3.02 14.93 -25.86
C GLY A 418 2.80 15.16 -24.36
N THR A 419 1.57 15.01 -23.84
CA THR A 419 1.26 15.25 -22.41
C THR A 419 0.89 13.99 -21.62
N THR A 420 0.83 12.83 -22.29
CA THR A 420 0.36 11.54 -21.73
C THR A 420 0.98 11.19 -20.39
N ALA A 421 2.31 11.23 -20.27
CA ALA A 421 3.02 10.87 -19.05
C ALA A 421 2.63 11.76 -17.86
N THR A 422 2.43 13.06 -18.09
CA THR A 422 2.10 13.99 -17.00
C THR A 422 0.67 13.83 -16.52
N VAL A 423 -0.28 13.65 -17.44
CA VAL A 423 -1.69 13.46 -17.08
C VAL A 423 -1.87 12.14 -16.32
N GLN A 424 -1.17 11.08 -16.73
CA GLN A 424 -1.09 9.84 -15.98
C GLN A 424 -0.49 10.03 -14.60
N GLY A 425 0.61 10.79 -14.49
CA GLY A 425 1.23 11.13 -13.21
C GLY A 425 0.30 11.88 -12.27
N ILE A 426 -0.55 12.79 -12.78
CA ILE A 426 -1.56 13.49 -11.97
C ILE A 426 -2.68 12.56 -11.57
N ALA A 427 -3.21 11.75 -12.48
CA ALA A 427 -4.28 10.81 -12.16
C ALA A 427 -3.83 9.82 -11.06
N ALA A 428 -2.64 9.24 -11.21
CA ALA A 428 -2.04 8.38 -10.20
C ALA A 428 -1.73 9.14 -8.89
N GLY A 429 -1.31 10.41 -8.97
CA GLY A 429 -1.08 11.24 -7.78
C GLY A 429 -2.37 11.59 -7.03
N MET A 430 -3.48 11.78 -7.74
CA MET A 430 -4.79 11.99 -7.10
C MET A 430 -5.29 10.72 -6.39
N ASP A 431 -4.99 9.55 -6.95
CA ASP A 431 -5.27 8.22 -6.40
C ASP A 431 -4.36 7.93 -5.17
N ASP A 432 -3.07 7.69 -5.41
CA ASP A 432 -2.12 7.18 -4.39
C ASP A 432 -1.58 8.24 -3.42
N ALA A 433 -1.71 9.54 -3.72
CA ALA A 433 -1.26 10.60 -2.82
C ALA A 433 -2.43 11.32 -2.17
N PHE A 434 -3.21 12.10 -2.93
CA PHE A 434 -4.27 12.92 -2.33
C PHE A 434 -5.40 12.06 -1.74
N GLY A 435 -5.80 10.99 -2.43
CA GLY A 435 -6.73 9.98 -1.91
C GLY A 435 -6.27 9.39 -0.59
N PHE A 436 -4.97 9.09 -0.45
CA PHE A 436 -4.42 8.54 0.80
C PHE A 436 -4.42 9.56 1.94
N VAL A 437 -4.18 10.85 1.66
CA VAL A 437 -4.28 11.91 2.68
C VAL A 437 -5.70 11.99 3.24
N VAL A 438 -6.69 12.14 2.36
CA VAL A 438 -8.09 12.27 2.76
C VAL A 438 -8.59 11.00 3.45
N GLY A 439 -8.25 9.84 2.90
CA GLY A 439 -8.63 8.55 3.44
C GLY A 439 -8.02 8.29 4.82
N ASN A 440 -6.72 8.51 5.02
CA ASN A 440 -6.10 8.31 6.32
C ASN A 440 -6.70 9.21 7.42
N LEU A 441 -6.97 10.48 7.13
CA LEU A 441 -7.58 11.38 8.12
C LEU A 441 -9.01 10.94 8.48
N LEU A 442 -9.80 10.50 7.50
CA LEU A 442 -11.16 10.03 7.71
C LEU A 442 -11.21 8.68 8.44
N TRP A 443 -10.48 7.69 7.91
CA TRP A 443 -10.50 6.32 8.42
C TRP A 443 -9.87 6.22 9.80
N SER A 444 -8.79 6.95 10.09
CA SER A 444 -8.20 6.94 11.45
C SER A 444 -9.14 7.50 12.52
N ALA A 445 -9.88 8.56 12.20
CA ALA A 445 -10.86 9.14 13.12
C ALA A 445 -12.01 8.15 13.38
N LEU A 446 -12.56 7.54 12.32
CA LEU A 446 -13.60 6.52 12.44
C LEU A 446 -13.11 5.27 13.19
N TYR A 447 -11.88 4.84 12.92
CA TYR A 447 -11.27 3.68 13.57
C TYR A 447 -11.16 3.90 15.07
N LYS A 448 -10.68 5.07 15.52
CA LYS A 448 -10.54 5.39 16.94
C LYS A 448 -11.87 5.35 17.69
N TRP A 449 -12.95 5.82 17.06
CA TRP A 449 -14.25 5.97 17.74
C TRP A 449 -15.14 4.74 17.65
N TYR A 450 -15.06 4.00 16.56
CA TYR A 450 -16.01 2.92 16.24
C TYR A 450 -15.36 1.59 15.84
N GLY A 451 -14.03 1.52 15.75
CA GLY A 451 -13.28 0.33 15.39
C GLY A 451 -13.29 -0.01 13.89
N GLY A 452 -12.51 -1.02 13.52
CA GLY A 452 -12.27 -1.37 12.10
C GLY A 452 -13.49 -1.88 11.35
N LYS A 453 -14.43 -2.57 12.02
CA LYS A 453 -15.67 -3.06 11.38
C LYS A 453 -16.49 -1.90 10.79
N VAL A 454 -16.63 -0.80 11.54
CA VAL A 454 -17.36 0.38 11.08
C VAL A 454 -16.60 1.09 9.97
N VAL A 455 -15.27 1.18 10.05
CA VAL A 455 -14.44 1.74 8.95
C VAL A 455 -14.70 1.02 7.64
N PHE A 456 -14.65 -0.33 7.63
CA PHE A 456 -14.89 -1.10 6.41
C PHE A 456 -16.36 -1.05 5.95
N MET A 457 -17.34 -1.02 6.86
CA MET A 457 -18.75 -0.80 6.46
C MET A 457 -18.97 0.59 5.85
N SER A 458 -18.38 1.64 6.43
CA SER A 458 -18.44 3.00 5.90
C SER A 458 -17.74 3.11 4.55
N ALA A 459 -16.58 2.47 4.38
CA ALA A 459 -15.88 2.40 3.10
C ALA A 459 -16.72 1.65 2.04
N ALA A 460 -17.41 0.57 2.42
CA ALA A 460 -18.33 -0.14 1.53
C ALA A 460 -19.48 0.76 1.06
N GLY A 461 -20.10 1.50 1.99
CA GLY A 461 -21.17 2.45 1.68
C GLY A 461 -20.69 3.58 0.77
N LEU A 462 -19.51 4.14 1.03
CA LEU A 462 -18.90 5.17 0.20
C LEU A 462 -18.59 4.65 -1.21
N ALA A 463 -18.04 3.45 -1.34
CA ALA A 463 -17.77 2.83 -2.64
C ALA A 463 -19.05 2.57 -3.44
N LEU A 464 -20.11 2.08 -2.79
CA LEU A 464 -21.41 1.86 -3.44
C LEU A 464 -22.03 3.18 -3.92
N ALA A 465 -22.03 4.21 -3.07
CA ALA A 465 -22.49 5.54 -3.44
C ALA A 465 -21.68 6.10 -4.62
N SER A 466 -20.36 5.95 -4.59
CA SER A 466 -19.46 6.37 -5.67
C SER A 466 -19.78 5.66 -6.99
N SER A 467 -20.06 4.36 -6.96
CA SER A 467 -20.48 3.60 -8.15
C SER A 467 -21.77 4.14 -8.77
N ILE A 468 -22.80 4.38 -7.94
CA ILE A 468 -24.10 4.89 -8.37
C ILE A 468 -23.95 6.29 -8.97
N VAL A 469 -23.28 7.20 -8.25
CA VAL A 469 -23.06 8.57 -8.71
C VAL A 469 -22.24 8.58 -10.01
N HIS A 470 -21.15 7.80 -10.08
CA HIS A 470 -20.35 7.70 -11.31
C HIS A 470 -21.17 7.17 -12.49
N CYS A 471 -21.98 6.13 -12.27
CA CYS A 471 -22.83 5.55 -13.31
C CYS A 471 -23.87 6.56 -13.82
N CYS A 472 -24.52 7.29 -12.90
CA CYS A 472 -25.48 8.35 -13.23
C CYS A 472 -24.80 9.49 -14.02
N LEU A 473 -23.65 9.99 -13.56
CA LEU A 473 -22.92 11.05 -14.26
C LEU A 473 -22.41 10.59 -15.63
N TYR A 474 -21.95 9.35 -15.73
CA TYR A 474 -21.47 8.79 -16.98
C TYR A 474 -22.57 8.63 -18.02
N THR A 475 -23.73 8.13 -17.61
CA THR A 475 -24.89 7.92 -18.50
C THR A 475 -25.53 9.24 -18.95
N THR A 476 -25.58 10.25 -18.07
CA THR A 476 -26.26 11.53 -18.35
C THR A 476 -25.36 12.56 -19.05
N PHE A 477 -24.12 12.75 -18.57
CA PHE A 477 -23.21 13.78 -19.06
C PHE A 477 -22.16 13.22 -20.02
N PHE A 478 -21.43 12.18 -19.62
CA PHE A 478 -20.22 11.77 -20.34
C PHE A 478 -20.48 10.99 -21.62
N ARG A 479 -21.55 10.19 -21.68
CA ARG A 479 -21.96 9.46 -22.89
C ARG A 479 -22.16 10.41 -24.08
N ASN A 480 -22.71 11.60 -23.84
CA ASN A 480 -22.95 12.61 -24.87
C ASN A 480 -21.66 13.30 -25.30
N THR A 481 -20.77 13.66 -24.37
CA THR A 481 -19.49 14.33 -24.69
C THR A 481 -18.51 13.44 -25.45
N VAL A 482 -18.43 12.15 -25.09
CA VAL A 482 -17.57 11.17 -25.78
C VAL A 482 -18.06 10.91 -27.20
N GLN A 483 -19.38 10.85 -27.44
CA GLN A 483 -19.91 10.72 -28.80
C GLN A 483 -19.70 11.97 -29.66
N ILE A 484 -19.77 13.17 -29.07
CA ILE A 484 -19.46 14.43 -29.78
C ILE A 484 -17.97 14.46 -30.21
N LYS A 485 -17.03 14.12 -29.32
CA LYS A 485 -15.60 14.01 -29.68
C LYS A 485 -15.32 12.91 -30.71
N LYS A 486 -16.06 11.79 -30.70
CA LYS A 486 -15.92 10.73 -31.70
C LYS A 486 -16.37 11.20 -33.09
N LYS A 487 -17.43 12.03 -33.16
CA LYS A 487 -17.88 12.70 -34.40
C LYS A 487 -16.86 13.73 -34.93
N ASP A 488 -16.20 14.48 -34.05
CA ASP A 488 -15.16 15.43 -34.45
C ASP A 488 -13.84 14.74 -34.85
N LYS A 489 -13.46 13.65 -34.17
CA LYS A 489 -12.28 12.84 -34.53
C LYS A 489 -12.47 11.98 -35.79
N THR A 490 -13.70 11.71 -36.24
CA THR A 490 -13.91 11.08 -37.58
C THR A 490 -13.47 11.95 -38.76
N LYS A 491 -13.02 13.19 -38.54
CA LYS A 491 -12.35 13.99 -39.59
C LYS A 491 -10.81 13.96 -39.54
N VAL A 492 -10.19 13.33 -38.53
CA VAL A 492 -8.71 13.27 -38.45
C VAL A 492 -8.30 11.95 -37.78
N TYR A 493 -7.61 11.09 -38.54
CA TYR A 493 -7.14 9.73 -38.25
C TYR A 493 -8.14 8.59 -38.50
N GLU A 494 -8.22 8.15 -39.77
CA GLU A 494 -8.24 6.72 -40.06
C GLU A 494 -6.96 6.10 -39.48
N PRO A 495 -7.04 5.03 -38.67
CA PRO A 495 -5.86 4.22 -38.39
C PRO A 495 -5.43 3.58 -39.70
N ALA A 496 -4.18 3.80 -40.11
CA ALA A 496 -3.57 3.02 -41.17
C ALA A 496 -3.79 1.53 -40.86
N ASN A 497 -4.47 0.84 -41.77
CA ASN A 497 -4.75 -0.58 -41.68
C ASN A 497 -3.45 -1.34 -41.36
N THR A 498 -3.41 -2.00 -40.20
CA THR A 498 -2.29 -2.85 -39.75
C THR A 498 -2.17 -4.15 -40.57
N GLU A 499 -2.67 -4.19 -41.79
CA GLU A 499 -2.51 -5.29 -42.75
C GLU A 499 -1.66 -4.89 -43.97
N GLU A 500 -1.39 -3.60 -44.22
CA GLU A 500 -0.55 -3.14 -45.36
C GLU A 500 0.96 -3.02 -45.05
N ILE A 501 1.38 -3.20 -43.79
CA ILE A 501 2.80 -3.16 -43.40
C ILE A 501 3.48 -4.53 -43.58
N ILE A 502 2.73 -5.60 -43.84
CA ILE A 502 3.30 -6.94 -44.06
C ILE A 502 3.56 -7.20 -45.56
N GLU A 503 2.80 -6.60 -46.50
CA GLU A 503 3.06 -6.76 -47.95
C GLU A 503 4.01 -5.71 -48.55
N SER A 504 4.17 -4.53 -47.93
CA SER A 504 5.12 -3.50 -48.40
C SER A 504 6.56 -3.75 -47.95
N GLY A 505 6.77 -4.53 -46.87
CA GLY A 505 8.10 -4.96 -46.41
C GLY A 505 8.73 -6.06 -47.27
N GLU A 506 7.92 -6.92 -47.91
CA GLU A 506 8.42 -7.99 -48.78
C GLU A 506 8.77 -7.51 -50.20
N LYS A 507 8.15 -6.43 -50.70
CA LYS A 507 8.51 -5.84 -52.00
C LYS A 507 9.80 -5.02 -51.98
N ILE A 508 10.20 -4.44 -50.85
CA ILE A 508 11.42 -3.60 -50.77
C ILE A 508 12.70 -4.44 -50.63
N THR A 509 12.61 -5.68 -50.13
CA THR A 509 13.77 -6.60 -50.08
C THR A 509 14.09 -7.33 -51.39
N THR A 510 13.30 -7.13 -52.46
CA THR A 510 13.51 -7.80 -53.75
C THR A 510 14.11 -6.89 -54.83
N GLU A 511 14.24 -5.57 -54.58
CA GLU A 511 14.90 -4.62 -55.50
C GLU A 511 16.28 -4.12 -55.03
N LEU A 512 16.84 -4.73 -53.97
CA LEU A 512 18.22 -4.44 -53.50
C LEU A 512 19.08 -5.72 -53.36
N LYS A 513 18.91 -6.67 -54.30
CA LYS A 513 19.88 -7.74 -54.55
C LYS A 513 20.16 -7.90 -56.03
#